data_AF-A0A653Z0T1-F1
#
_entry.id   AF-A0A653Z0T1-F1
#
_cell.length_a   1.000
_cell.length_b   1.000
_cell.length_c   1.000
_cell.angle_alpha   90.00
_cell.angle_beta   90.00
_cell.angle_gamma   90.00
#
_symmetry.space_group_name_H-M   'P 1'
#
loop_
_entity.id
_entity.type
_entity.pdbx_description
1 polymer ?
#
loop_
_entity_poly.entity_id
_entity_poly.type
_entity_poly.pdbx_seq_one_letter_code
_entity_poly.pdbx_strand_id
1 'polypeptide(L)' 'MPIAVHTDEDYERAQQRVTELNAAPDSKDKERELEALADAMLAFELRRDEAED' A
#
# COMPACT_ATOMS: atom_id res chain seq x y z
N MET A 1 -1.49 9.61 9.60
CA MET A 1 -0.25 8.82 9.75
C MET A 1 0.15 8.37 8.36
N PRO A 2 1.40 8.57 7.91
CA PRO A 2 1.83 8.05 6.63
C PRO A 2 1.80 6.51 6.66
N ILE A 3 1.27 5.89 5.61
CA ILE A 3 1.33 4.45 5.41
C ILE A 3 2.73 4.15 4.89
N ALA A 4 3.46 3.27 5.57
CA ALA A 4 4.81 2.89 5.19
C ALA A 4 4.91 1.36 5.17
N VAL A 5 5.45 0.82 4.09
CA VAL A 5 5.65 -0.62 3.88
C VAL A 5 7.14 -0.88 3.89
N HIS A 6 7.65 -1.64 4.87
CA HIS A 6 9.09 -1.93 5.00
C HIS A 6 9.41 -3.42 5.04
N THR A 7 8.39 -4.25 5.26
CA THR A 7 8.50 -5.69 5.38
C THR A 7 7.42 -6.37 4.55
N ASP A 8 7.58 -7.66 4.29
CA ASP A 8 6.55 -8.45 3.63
C ASP A 8 5.23 -8.47 4.44
N GLU A 9 5.31 -8.47 5.78
CA GLU A 9 4.12 -8.39 6.65
C GLU A 9 3.38 -7.05 6.49
N ASP A 10 4.10 -5.94 6.33
CA ASP A 10 3.49 -4.65 6.04
C ASP A 10 2.84 -4.64 4.65
N TYR A 11 3.46 -5.31 3.67
CA TYR A 11 2.96 -5.40 2.31
C TYR A 11 1.67 -6.23 2.25
N GLU A 12 1.59 -7.34 2.97
CA GLU A 12 0.37 -8.14 3.14
C GLU A 12 -0.75 -7.33 3.81
N ARG A 13 -0.44 -6.57 4.87
CA ARG A 13 -1.41 -5.68 5.53
C ARG A 13 -1.90 -4.58 4.59
N ALA A 14 -1.03 -4.01 3.76
CA ALA A 14 -1.41 -3.02 2.76
C ALA A 14 -2.38 -3.61 1.72
N GLN A 15 -2.11 -4.83 1.23
CA GLN A 15 -3.03 -5.53 0.32
C GLN A 15 -4.40 -5.81 0.96
N GLN A 16 -4.42 -6.25 2.23
CA GLN A 16 -5.66 -6.46 2.96
C GLN A 16 -6.44 -5.14 3.07
N ARG A 17 -5.75 -4.03 3.38
CA ARG A 17 -6.38 -2.72 3.48
C ARG A 17 -6.96 -2.23 2.15
N VAL A 18 -6.26 -2.44 1.03
CA VAL A 18 -6.77 -2.15 -0.31
C VAL A 18 -8.05 -2.94 -0.58
N THR A 19 -8.09 -4.22 -0.19
CA THR A 19 -9.27 -5.08 -0.34
C THR A 19 -10.47 -4.54 0.46
N GLU A 20 -10.24 -4.16 1.72
CA GLU A 20 -11.27 -3.55 2.57
C GLU A 20 -11.80 -2.23 1.99
N LEU A 21 -10.91 -1.35 1.53
CA LEU A 21 -11.27 -0.06 0.96
C LEU A 21 -12.08 -0.23 -0.33
N ASN A 22 -11.71 -1.19 -1.18
CA ASN A 22 -12.45 -1.47 -2.41
C ASN A 22 -13.86 -2.02 -2.16
N ALA A 23 -14.09 -2.67 -1.02
CA ALA A 23 -15.42 -3.11 -0.61
C ALA A 23 -16.28 -1.98 0.01
N ALA A 24 -15.66 -0.88 0.44
CA ALA A 24 -16.35 0.28 0.99
C ALA A 24 -16.88 1.22 -0.11
N PRO A 25 -17.96 1.98 0.16
CA PRO A 25 -18.45 3.02 -0.74
C PRO A 25 -17.39 4.05 -1.11
N ASP A 26 -17.53 4.62 -2.31
CA ASP A 26 -16.58 5.62 -2.80
C ASP A 26 -16.63 6.90 -1.97
N SER A 27 -15.44 7.39 -1.62
CA SER A 27 -15.25 8.64 -0.91
C SER A 27 -13.88 9.20 -1.24
N LYS A 28 -13.72 10.53 -1.12
CA LYS A 28 -12.42 11.18 -1.33
C LYS A 28 -11.35 10.70 -0.37
N ASP A 29 -11.74 10.27 0.83
CA ASP A 29 -10.81 9.74 1.82
C ASP A 29 -10.35 8.33 1.44
N LYS A 30 -11.24 7.49 0.90
CA LYS A 30 -10.88 6.20 0.30
C LYS A 30 -9.90 6.37 -0.86
N GLU A 31 -10.17 7.29 -1.78
CA GLU A 31 -9.29 7.55 -2.93
C GLU A 31 -7.88 7.96 -2.48
N ARG A 32 -7.77 8.89 -1.52
CA ARG A 32 -6.49 9.32 -0.96
C ARG A 32 -5.75 8.19 -0.24
N GLU A 33 -6.48 7.34 0.48
CA GLU A 33 -5.88 6.22 1.17
C GLU A 33 -5.36 5.16 0.20
N LEU A 34 -6.10 4.88 -0.88
CA LEU A 34 -5.68 3.98 -1.95
C LEU A 34 -4.44 4.50 -2.68
N GLU A 35 -4.38 5.80 -2.97
CA GLU A 35 -3.21 6.44 -3.58
C GLU A 35 -1.98 6.31 -2.67
N ALA A 36 -2.11 6.62 -1.38
CA ALA A 36 -1.03 6.47 -0.41
C ALA A 36 -0.57 5.00 -0.24
N LEU A 37 -1.49 4.03 -0.29
CA LEU A 37 -1.17 2.61 -0.25
C LEU A 37 -0.38 2.18 -1.49
N ALA A 38 -0.82 2.63 -2.68
CA ALA A 38 -0.14 2.32 -3.94
C ALA A 38 1.30 2.84 -3.95
N ASP A 39 1.50 4.10 -3.55
CA ASP A 39 2.83 4.70 -3.46
C ASP A 39 3.75 3.95 -2.48
N ALA A 40 3.23 3.57 -1.31
CA ALA A 40 4.01 2.86 -0.30
C ALA A 40 4.39 1.43 -0.74
N MET A 41 3.48 0.73 -1.40
CA MET A 41 3.72 -0.62 -1.93
C MET A 41 4.73 -0.60 -3.09
N LEU A 42 4.60 0.36 -4.02
CA LEU A 42 5.56 0.53 -5.11
C LEU A 42 6.97 0.86 -4.58
N ALA A 43 7.08 1.76 -3.59
CA ALA A 43 8.36 2.08 -2.98
C ALA A 43 9.01 0.88 -2.28
N PHE A 44 8.22 -0.07 -1.76
CA PHE A 44 8.75 -1.32 -1.21
C PHE A 44 9.25 -2.25 -2.31
N GLU A 45 8.47 -2.46 -3.38
CA GLU A 45 8.86 -3.29 -4.52
C GLU A 45 10.16 -2.81 -5.17
N LEU A 46 10.27 -1.51 -5.45
CA LEU A 46 11.49 -0.93 -6.03
C LEU A 46 12.73 -1.20 -5.19
N ARG A 47 12.64 -1.06 -3.86
CA ARG A 47 13.77 -1.36 -2.95
C ARG A 47 14.12 -2.84 -2.92
N ARG A 48 13.14 -3.73 -3.13
CA ARG A 48 13.36 -5.17 -3.18
C ARG A 48 14.06 -5.55 -4.47
N ASP A 49 13.59 -5.04 -5.60
CA ASP A 49 14.21 -5.23 -6.91
C ASP A 49 15.66 -4.72 -6.91
N GLU A 50 15.93 -3.53 -6.35
CA GLU A 50 17.28 -2.98 -6.20
C GLU A 50 18.21 -3.81 -5.28
N ALA A 51 17.65 -4.59 -4.35
CA ALA A 51 18.43 -5.43 -3.43
C ALA A 51 18.75 -6.82 -4.00
N GLU A 52 18.08 -7.23 -5.08
CA GLU A 52 18.25 -8.53 -5.74
C GLU A 52 19.23 -8.48 -6.95
N ASP A 53 19.63 -7.28 -7.41
CA ASP A 53 20.64 -7.02 -8.46
C ASP A 53 22.10 -6.97 -7.94
#